data_AF-A0A2V8S165-F1
#
_entry.id   AF-A0A2V8S165-F1
#
_cell.length_a   1.000
_cell.length_b   1.000
_cell.length_c   1.000
_cell.angle_alpha   90.00
_cell.angle_beta   90.00
_cell.angle_gamma   90.00
#
_symmetry.space_group_name_H-M   'P 1'
#
loop_
_entity.id
_entity.type
_entity.pdbx_description
1 polymer ?
#
loop_
_entity_poly.entity_id
_entity_poly.type
_entity_poly.pdbx_seq_one_letter_code
_entity_poly.pdbx_strand_id
1 'polypeptide(L)'
;MVKEQASLGDLFSDLAEQTGKLIRQEAALAKTELAQKATAAGKNIGMLAAGAFIGYAGLLAVTAALIVGLAYVLPLWLSALIVGAVLAITAYFLINTALTALKNTPWAPEETIESIKEDAQWLKQQAD
;
A
#
# COMPACT_ATOMS: atom_id res chain seq x y z
N MET A 1 -39.29 -19.36 -49.39
CA MET A 1 -38.87 -19.13 -48.00
C MET A 1 -38.13 -17.80 -47.96
N VAL A 2 -38.83 -16.73 -47.58
CA VAL A 2 -38.27 -15.36 -47.54
C VAL A 2 -37.48 -15.24 -46.23
N LYS A 3 -36.17 -15.00 -46.34
CA LYS A 3 -35.34 -14.61 -45.19
C LYS A 3 -35.77 -13.21 -44.78
N GLU A 4 -36.35 -13.09 -43.58
CA GLU A 4 -36.56 -11.81 -42.90
C GLU A 4 -35.23 -11.05 -42.88
N GLN A 5 -35.22 -9.87 -43.49
CA GLN A 5 -34.11 -8.94 -43.41
C GLN A 5 -34.12 -8.42 -41.97
N ALA A 6 -33.04 -8.66 -41.21
CA ALA A 6 -32.93 -8.20 -39.83
C ALA A 6 -33.32 -6.72 -39.75
N SER A 7 -34.28 -6.41 -38.87
CA SER A 7 -34.73 -5.05 -38.64
C SER A 7 -33.59 -4.23 -38.03
N LEU A 8 -33.54 -2.92 -38.30
CA LEU A 8 -32.64 -2.00 -37.57
C LEU A 8 -32.82 -2.08 -36.06
N GLY A 9 -34.02 -2.46 -35.59
CA GLY A 9 -34.30 -2.73 -34.17
C GLY A 9 -33.61 -3.98 -33.63
N ASP A 10 -33.48 -5.03 -34.44
CA ASP A 10 -32.82 -6.29 -34.04
C ASP A 10 -31.31 -6.08 -33.88
N LEU A 11 -30.69 -5.31 -34.78
CA LEU A 11 -29.27 -4.95 -34.70
C LEU A 11 -28.95 -4.10 -33.47
N PHE A 12 -29.84 -3.17 -33.10
CA PHE A 12 -29.69 -2.37 -31.88
C PHE A 12 -29.84 -3.22 -30.61
N SER A 13 -30.78 -4.17 -30.62
CA SER A 13 -30.97 -5.13 -29.52
C SER A 13 -29.74 -6.02 -29.35
N ASP A 14 -29.20 -6.56 -30.43
CA ASP A 14 -27.99 -7.39 -30.41
C ASP A 14 -26.75 -6.63 -29.93
N LEU A 15 -26.60 -5.35 -30.31
CA LEU A 15 -25.49 -4.51 -29.85
C LEU A 15 -25.61 -4.17 -28.36
N ALA A 16 -26.83 -3.86 -27.89
CA ALA A 16 -27.09 -3.62 -26.47
C ALA A 16 -26.80 -4.86 -25.62
N GLU A 17 -27.19 -6.04 -26.11
CA GLU A 17 -26.92 -7.31 -25.44
C GLU A 17 -25.41 -7.62 -25.41
N GLN A 18 -24.70 -7.41 -26.52
CA GLN A 18 -23.24 -7.61 -26.60
C GLN A 18 -22.48 -6.63 -25.69
N THR A 19 -22.89 -5.37 -25.65
CA THR A 19 -22.29 -4.35 -24.77
C THR A 19 -22.53 -4.71 -23.30
N GLY A 20 -23.73 -5.17 -22.95
CA GLY A 20 -24.02 -5.66 -21.59
C GLY A 20 -23.21 -6.90 -21.20
N LYS A 21 -22.95 -7.81 -22.15
CA LYS A 21 -22.05 -8.95 -21.95
C LYS A 21 -20.60 -8.50 -21.73
N LEU A 22 -20.11 -7.53 -22.51
CA LEU A 22 -18.75 -7.00 -22.39
C LEU A 22 -18.53 -6.33 -21.04
N ILE A 23 -19.46 -5.46 -20.59
CA ILE A 23 -19.36 -4.79 -19.28
C ILE A 23 -19.30 -5.83 -18.14
N ARG A 24 -20.11 -6.89 -18.21
CA ARG A 24 -20.05 -7.98 -17.22
C ARG A 24 -18.71 -8.71 -17.25
N GLN A 25 -18.11 -8.90 -18.42
CA GLN A 25 -16.81 -9.54 -18.56
C GLN A 25 -15.68 -8.67 -18.02
N GLU A 26 -15.65 -7.37 -18.34
CA GLU A 26 -14.68 -6.44 -17.77
C GLU A 26 -14.81 -6.33 -16.26
N ALA A 27 -16.03 -6.28 -15.73
CA ALA A 27 -16.25 -6.30 -14.29
C ALA A 27 -15.73 -7.59 -13.64
N ALA A 28 -15.95 -8.75 -14.27
CA ALA A 28 -15.43 -10.04 -13.80
C ALA A 28 -13.89 -10.10 -13.88
N LEU A 29 -13.30 -9.56 -14.95
CA LEU A 29 -11.86 -9.48 -15.13
C LEU A 29 -11.22 -8.55 -14.09
N ALA A 30 -11.76 -7.34 -13.93
CA ALA A 30 -11.30 -6.38 -12.94
C ALA A 30 -11.39 -6.95 -11.52
N LYS A 31 -12.48 -7.66 -11.19
CA LYS A 31 -12.61 -8.35 -9.89
C LYS A 31 -11.51 -9.41 -9.71
N THR A 32 -11.19 -10.16 -10.76
CA THR A 32 -10.16 -11.20 -10.72
C THR A 32 -8.76 -10.59 -10.56
N GLU A 33 -8.44 -9.55 -11.32
CA GLU A 33 -7.17 -8.85 -11.24
C GLU A 33 -6.98 -8.16 -9.88
N LEU A 34 -8.03 -7.51 -9.36
CA LEU A 34 -8.02 -6.94 -8.01
C LEU A 34 -7.82 -8.01 -6.94
N ALA A 35 -8.47 -9.18 -7.04
CA ALA A 35 -8.28 -10.28 -6.10
C ALA A 35 -6.85 -10.85 -6.13
N GLN A 36 -6.26 -10.97 -7.32
CA GLN A 36 -4.87 -11.39 -7.49
C GLN A 36 -3.89 -10.37 -6.91
N LYS A 37 -4.07 -9.08 -7.22
CA LYS A 37 -3.26 -7.98 -6.65
C LYS A 37 -3.40 -7.92 -5.13
N ALA A 38 -4.61 -8.04 -4.60
CA ALA A 38 -4.87 -8.04 -3.17
C ALA A 38 -4.21 -9.24 -2.46
N THR A 39 -4.26 -10.42 -3.07
CA THR A 39 -3.62 -11.62 -2.52
C THR A 39 -2.09 -11.50 -2.54
N ALA A 40 -1.51 -11.01 -3.64
CA ALA A 40 -0.07 -10.79 -3.74
C ALA A 40 0.41 -9.73 -2.73
N ALA A 41 -0.30 -8.60 -2.64
CA ALA A 41 -0.02 -7.56 -1.63
C ALA A 41 -0.17 -8.11 -0.20
N GLY A 42 -1.25 -8.84 0.06
CA GLY A 42 -1.54 -9.44 1.37
C GLY A 42 -0.47 -10.45 1.81
N LYS A 43 0.03 -11.29 0.89
CA LYS A 43 1.14 -12.21 1.16
C LYS A 43 2.41 -11.43 1.56
N ASN A 44 2.77 -10.41 0.79
CA ASN A 44 4.00 -9.64 1.05
C ASN A 44 3.91 -8.86 2.37
N ILE A 45 2.76 -8.22 2.64
CA ILE A 45 2.51 -7.53 3.92
C ILE A 45 2.54 -8.53 5.08
N GLY A 46 1.93 -9.71 4.91
CA GLY A 46 1.94 -10.77 5.92
C GLY A 46 3.35 -11.27 6.24
N MET A 47 4.17 -11.50 5.21
CA MET A 47 5.58 -11.89 5.38
C MET A 47 6.39 -10.79 6.07
N LEU A 48 6.19 -9.52 5.70
CA LEU A 48 6.85 -8.39 6.33
C LEU A 48 6.47 -8.29 7.82
N ALA A 49 5.19 -8.43 8.15
CA ALA A 49 4.71 -8.40 9.53
C ALA A 49 5.29 -9.56 10.36
N ALA A 50 5.32 -10.78 9.81
CA ALA A 50 5.92 -11.94 10.48
C ALA A 50 7.43 -11.75 10.70
N GLY A 51 8.15 -11.26 9.68
CA GLY A 51 9.57 -10.94 9.78
C GLY A 51 9.85 -9.86 10.82
N ALA A 52 9.06 -8.79 10.85
CA ALA A 52 9.16 -7.73 11.84
C ALA A 52 8.91 -8.26 13.26
N PHE A 53 7.91 -9.14 13.44
CA PHE A 53 7.61 -9.76 14.73
C PHE A 53 8.76 -10.64 15.24
N ILE A 54 9.30 -11.52 14.37
CA ILE A 54 10.44 -12.38 14.72
C ILE A 54 11.69 -11.52 15.00
N GLY A 55 11.95 -10.51 14.17
CA GLY A 55 13.06 -9.58 14.38
C GLY A 55 12.94 -8.82 15.69
N TYR A 56 11.74 -8.38 16.06
CA TYR A 56 11.46 -7.73 17.34
C TYR A 56 11.72 -8.67 18.53
N ALA A 57 11.24 -9.92 18.46
CA ALA A 57 11.53 -10.93 19.48
C ALA A 57 13.04 -11.19 19.63
N GLY A 58 13.77 -11.28 18.51
CA GLY A 58 15.23 -11.38 18.50
C GLY A 58 15.92 -10.18 19.15
N LEU A 59 15.45 -8.96 18.86
CA LEU A 59 15.96 -7.73 19.48
C LEU A 59 15.76 -7.74 21.00
N LEU A 60 14.61 -8.21 21.50
CA LEU A 60 14.36 -8.36 22.94
C LEU A 60 15.32 -9.38 23.57
N ALA A 61 15.57 -10.51 22.90
CA ALA A 61 16.51 -11.52 23.38
C ALA A 61 17.95 -10.97 23.45
N VAL A 62 18.40 -10.24 22.42
CA VAL A 62 19.71 -9.57 22.42
C VAL A 62 19.78 -8.50 23.51
N THR A 63 18.73 -7.72 23.70
CA THR A 63 18.66 -6.71 24.76
C THR A 63 18.80 -7.36 26.14
N ALA A 64 18.08 -8.46 26.39
CA ALA A 64 18.20 -9.22 27.64
C ALA A 64 19.63 -9.78 27.81
N ALA A 65 20.23 -10.33 26.75
CA ALA A 65 21.61 -10.83 26.79
C ALA A 65 22.63 -9.73 27.11
N LEU A 66 22.48 -8.53 26.55
CA LEU A 66 23.33 -7.39 26.87
C LEU A 66 23.18 -6.96 28.33
N ILE A 67 21.96 -6.89 28.83
CA ILE A 67 21.68 -6.53 30.24
C ILE A 67 22.32 -7.55 31.18
N VAL A 68 22.10 -8.85 30.94
CA VAL A 68 22.68 -9.93 31.76
C VAL A 68 24.20 -9.95 31.64
N GLY A 69 24.74 -9.75 30.44
CA GLY A 69 26.18 -9.68 30.20
C GLY A 69 26.84 -8.55 30.98
N LEU A 70 26.22 -7.36 31.00
CA LEU A 70 26.72 -6.21 31.76
C LEU A 70 26.50 -6.39 33.27
N ALA A 71 25.51 -7.19 33.67
CA ALA A 71 25.24 -7.50 35.07
C ALA A 71 26.35 -8.32 35.76
N TYR A 72 27.29 -8.89 35.01
CA TYR A 72 28.49 -9.53 35.59
C TYR A 72 29.49 -8.51 36.17
N VAL A 73 29.43 -7.25 35.73
CA VAL A 73 30.36 -6.19 36.17
C VAL A 73 29.65 -5.03 36.89
N LEU A 74 28.34 -4.87 36.69
CA LEU A 74 27.52 -3.83 37.32
C LEU A 74 26.24 -4.43 37.93
N PRO A 75 25.56 -3.74 38.88
CA PRO A 75 24.24 -4.16 39.32
C PRO A 75 23.23 -4.28 38.16
N LEU A 76 22.32 -5.25 38.25
CA LEU A 76 21.33 -5.53 37.19
C LEU A 76 20.50 -4.30 36.81
N TRP A 77 20.07 -3.50 37.80
CA TRP A 77 19.27 -2.30 37.57
C TRP A 77 20.03 -1.25 36.75
N LEU A 78 21.32 -1.06 37.02
CA LEU A 78 22.16 -0.10 36.31
C LEU A 78 22.47 -0.59 34.90
N SER A 79 22.68 -1.89 34.74
CA SER A 79 22.86 -2.53 33.43
C SER A 79 21.64 -2.33 32.53
N ALA A 80 20.44 -2.54 33.08
CA ALA A 80 19.18 -2.30 32.37
C ALA A 80 19.01 -0.82 31.98
N LEU A 81 19.37 0.12 32.85
CA LEU A 81 19.30 1.55 32.54
C LEU A 81 20.26 1.96 31.42
N ILE A 82 21.50 1.46 31.43
CA ILE A 82 22.50 1.79 30.40
C ILE A 82 22.05 1.26 29.04
N VAL A 83 21.68 -0.02 28.95
CA VAL A 83 21.22 -0.62 27.69
C VAL A 83 19.94 0.07 27.21
N GLY A 84 19.00 0.32 28.12
CA GLY A 84 17.76 1.05 27.83
C GLY A 84 18.00 2.46 27.30
N ALA A 85 18.94 3.20 27.88
CA ALA A 85 19.31 4.55 27.43
C ALA A 85 19.90 4.53 26.02
N VAL A 86 20.79 3.58 25.71
CA VAL A 86 21.38 3.42 24.36
C VAL A 86 20.29 3.12 23.33
N LEU A 87 19.36 2.21 23.65
CA LEU A 87 18.24 1.89 22.76
C LEU A 87 17.28 3.08 22.59
N ALA A 88 16.99 3.82 23.65
CA ALA A 88 16.12 5.00 23.60
C ALA A 88 16.73 6.11 22.72
N ILE A 89 18.04 6.36 22.83
CA ILE A 89 18.75 7.32 21.98
C ILE A 89 18.70 6.87 20.52
N THR A 90 18.98 5.59 20.27
CA THR A 90 18.93 5.02 18.91
C THR A 90 17.53 5.16 18.30
N ALA A 91 16.48 4.81 19.06
CA ALA A 91 15.10 4.94 18.65
C ALA A 91 14.73 6.40 18.35
N TYR A 92 15.16 7.35 19.18
CA TYR A 92 14.93 8.78 18.97
C TYR A 92 15.47 9.25 17.61
N PHE A 93 16.71 8.90 17.27
CA PHE A 93 17.32 9.27 15.99
C PHE A 93 16.61 8.61 14.80
N LEU A 94 16.27 7.32 14.89
CA LEU A 94 15.55 6.61 13.83
C LEU A 94 14.17 7.22 13.58
N ILE A 95 13.40 7.47 14.64
CA ILE A 95 12.07 8.09 14.55
C ILE A 95 12.19 9.48 13.93
N ASN A 96 13.13 10.30 14.41
CA ASN A 96 13.28 11.66 13.89
C ASN A 96 13.70 11.66 12.41
N THR A 97 14.56 10.73 12.00
CA THR A 97 14.97 10.56 10.59
C THR A 97 13.78 10.14 9.74
N ALA A 98 13.00 9.15 10.19
CA ALA A 98 11.80 8.71 9.50
C ALA A 98 10.79 9.85 9.36
N LEU A 99 10.47 10.55 10.45
CA LEU A 99 9.56 11.70 10.43
C LEU A 99 10.05 12.81 9.49
N THR A 100 11.35 13.06 9.45
CA THR A 100 11.94 14.05 8.53
C THR A 100 11.80 13.62 7.07
N ALA A 101 12.08 12.34 6.76
CA ALA A 101 11.87 11.79 5.43
C ALA A 101 10.40 11.86 5.00
N LEU A 102 9.47 11.47 5.88
CA LEU A 102 8.04 11.55 5.62
C LEU A 102 7.59 13.01 5.39
N LYS A 103 8.17 14.00 6.05
CA LYS A 103 7.84 15.42 5.79
C LYS A 103 8.37 15.93 4.45
N ASN A 104 9.51 15.40 4.00
CA ASN A 104 10.21 15.89 2.81
C ASN A 104 9.87 15.12 1.53
N THR A 105 9.14 14.01 1.63
CA THR A 105 8.63 13.29 0.46
C THR A 105 7.30 13.92 0.03
N PRO A 106 7.16 14.44 -1.21
CA PRO A 106 5.87 14.83 -1.73
C PRO A 106 5.00 13.57 -1.91
N TRP A 107 4.06 13.35 -0.99
CA TRP A 107 3.10 12.23 -1.00
C TRP A 107 2.08 12.30 -2.13
N ALA A 108 2.08 13.43 -2.82
CA ALA A 108 1.17 13.74 -3.89
C ALA A 108 1.95 13.63 -5.20
N PRO A 109 1.56 12.75 -6.14
CA PRO A 109 2.18 12.71 -7.46
C PRO A 109 1.91 14.05 -8.16
N GLU A 110 2.92 14.92 -8.20
CA GLU A 110 2.82 16.29 -8.70
C GLU A 110 2.28 16.32 -10.13
N GLU A 111 2.80 15.43 -10.99
CA GLU A 111 2.37 15.22 -12.37
C GLU A 111 0.88 14.86 -12.49
N THR A 112 0.36 14.01 -11.60
CA THR A 112 -1.07 13.61 -11.62
C THR A 112 -1.98 14.74 -11.13
N ILE A 113 -1.49 15.59 -10.23
CA ILE A 113 -2.24 16.75 -9.75
C ILE A 113 -2.24 17.85 -10.80
N GLU A 114 -1.13 18.01 -11.52
CA GLU A 114 -1.00 18.96 -12.63
C GLU A 114 -1.91 18.56 -13.79
N SER A 115 -1.91 17.28 -14.19
CA SER A 115 -2.81 16.80 -15.25
C SER A 115 -4.30 17.00 -14.90
N ILE A 116 -4.70 16.76 -13.65
CA ILE A 116 -6.09 17.00 -13.20
C ILE A 116 -6.44 18.50 -13.22
N LYS A 117 -5.48 19.38 -12.92
CA LYS A 117 -5.70 20.84 -12.99
C LYS A 117 -5.84 21.31 -14.43
N GLU A 118 -5.02 20.81 -15.34
CA GLU A 118 -5.12 21.12 -16.77
C GLU A 118 -6.46 20.65 -17.34
N ASP A 119 -6.87 19.42 -17.02
CA ASP A 119 -8.17 18.87 -17.43
C ASP A 119 -9.34 19.73 -16.91
N ALA A 120 -9.27 20.17 -15.65
CA ALA A 120 -10.28 21.04 -15.05
C ALA A 120 -10.32 22.45 -15.68
N GLN A 121 -9.16 22.98 -16.10
CA GLN A 121 -9.07 24.27 -16.78
C GLN A 121 -9.62 24.19 -18.21
N TRP A 122 -9.32 23.10 -18.94
CA TRP A 122 -9.85 22.86 -20.27
C TRP A 122 -11.37 22.74 -20.26
N LEU A 123 -11.94 22.02 -19.28
CA LEU A 123 -13.39 21.90 -19.10
C LEU A 123 -14.07 23.25 -18.79
N LYS A 124 -13.41 24.13 -18.04
CA LYS A 124 -13.91 25.49 -17.78
C LYS A 124 -13.92 26.35 -19.04
N GLN A 125 -12.85 26.31 -19.84
CA GLN A 125 -12.74 27.10 -21.08
C GLN A 125 -13.74 26.66 -22.15
N GLN A 126 -14.24 25.43 -22.09
CA GLN A 126 -15.20 24.89 -23.05
C GLN A 126 -16.67 25.12 -22.61
N ALA A 127 -16.89 25.49 -21.35
CA ALA A 127 -18.21 25.79 -20.79
C ALA A 127 -18.56 27.29 -20.82
N ASP A 128 -17.57 28.16 -21.06
CA ASP A 128 -17.71 29.60 -21.37
C ASP A 128 -17.74 29.84 -22.90
#